data_AF-A0A654TG33-F1
#
_entry.id   AF-A0A654TG33-F1
#
_cell.length_a   1.000
_cell.length_b   1.000
_cell.length_c   1.000
_cell.angle_alpha   90.00
_cell.angle_beta   90.00
_cell.angle_gamma   90.00
#
_symmetry.space_group_name_H-M   'P 1'
#
loop_
_entity.id
_entity.type
_entity.pdbx_description
1 polymer ?
#
loop_
_entity_poly.entity_id
_entity_poly.type
_entity_poly.pdbx_seq_one_letter_code
_entity_poly.pdbx_strand_id
1 'polypeptide(L)'
;MAAAAAHISSAAGTLADLLGADRPLLHSSFGHLEGIQQPLIDELAELDHVLGKLPDAYRIIGRAGGIYGDFFNFYLCDISLKVNGLQPGGPVRTVKLFGQPTGRCTPQ
;
A
#
# COMPACT_ATOMS: atom_id res chain seq x y z
N MET A 1 -35.99 15.63 -51.21
CA MET A 1 -35.08 16.47 -50.39
C MET A 1 -35.58 16.65 -48.95
N ALA A 2 -36.86 16.96 -48.71
CA ALA A 2 -37.42 17.10 -47.36
C ALA A 2 -37.22 15.86 -46.46
N ALA A 3 -37.42 14.64 -46.99
CA ALA A 3 -37.22 13.40 -46.22
C ALA A 3 -35.76 13.20 -45.77
N ALA A 4 -34.78 13.46 -46.66
CA ALA A 4 -33.37 13.35 -46.31
C ALA A 4 -32.97 14.34 -45.20
N ALA A 5 -33.47 15.59 -45.26
CA ALA A 5 -33.24 16.57 -44.21
C ALA A 5 -33.89 16.18 -42.87
N ALA A 6 -35.09 15.60 -42.91
CA ALA A 6 -35.77 15.09 -41.71
C ALA A 6 -35.00 13.92 -41.06
N HIS A 7 -34.46 13.00 -41.85
CA HIS A 7 -33.64 11.90 -41.33
C HIS A 7 -32.35 12.39 -40.67
N ILE A 8 -31.67 13.37 -41.27
CA ILE A 8 -30.46 13.99 -40.69
C ILE A 8 -30.81 14.68 -39.37
N SER A 9 -31.92 15.41 -39.32
CA SER A 9 -32.40 16.07 -38.10
C SER A 9 -32.67 15.07 -36.97
N SER A 10 -33.34 13.96 -37.29
CA SER A 10 -33.59 12.89 -36.32
C SER A 10 -32.31 12.26 -35.79
N ALA A 11 -31.34 11.98 -36.67
CA ALA A 11 -30.06 11.40 -36.27
C ALA A 11 -29.24 12.37 -35.38
N ALA A 12 -29.26 13.67 -35.69
CA ALA A 12 -28.64 14.69 -34.86
C ALA A 12 -29.32 14.79 -33.48
N GLY A 13 -30.65 14.69 -33.42
CA GLY A 13 -31.41 14.61 -32.18
C GLY A 13 -31.00 13.41 -31.32
N THR A 14 -30.92 12.22 -31.90
CA THR A 14 -30.48 11.01 -31.18
C THR A 14 -29.07 11.13 -30.62
N LEU A 15 -28.13 11.73 -31.36
CA LEU A 15 -26.78 11.98 -30.86
C LEU A 15 -26.76 13.00 -29.72
N ALA A 16 -27.56 14.06 -29.82
CA ALA A 16 -27.69 15.07 -28.78
C ALA A 16 -28.30 14.48 -27.51
N ASP A 17 -29.31 13.62 -27.63
CA ASP A 17 -29.94 12.92 -26.51
C ASP A 17 -28.95 11.95 -25.84
N LEU A 18 -28.18 11.19 -26.62
CA LEU A 18 -27.13 10.31 -26.10
C LEU A 18 -26.07 11.09 -25.32
N LEU A 19 -25.55 12.17 -25.91
CA LEU A 19 -24.56 13.02 -25.23
C LEU A 19 -25.15 13.68 -23.98
N GLY A 20 -26.43 14.10 -24.03
CA GLY A 20 -27.15 14.64 -22.89
C GLY A 20 -27.29 13.64 -21.75
N ALA A 21 -27.55 12.37 -22.08
CA ALA A 21 -27.64 11.28 -21.11
C ALA A 21 -26.28 10.92 -20.48
N ASP A 22 -25.20 10.93 -21.26
CA ASP A 22 -23.87 10.49 -20.79
C ASP A 22 -23.06 11.60 -20.10
N ARG A 23 -23.33 12.88 -20.40
CA ARG A 23 -22.59 14.02 -19.84
C ARG A 23 -22.55 14.05 -18.29
N PRO A 24 -23.63 13.77 -17.55
CA PRO A 24 -23.60 13.74 -16.09
C PRO A 24 -22.66 12.64 -15.54
N LEU A 25 -22.65 11.46 -16.17
CA LEU A 25 -21.78 10.36 -15.79
C LEU A 25 -20.32 10.73 -16.01
N LEU A 26 -19.98 11.26 -17.19
CA LEU A 26 -18.63 11.72 -17.51
C LEU A 26 -18.17 12.80 -16.53
N HIS A 27 -19.01 13.79 -16.25
CA HIS A 27 -18.70 14.84 -15.29
C HIS A 27 -18.43 14.28 -13.89
N SER A 28 -19.24 13.32 -13.44
CA SER A 28 -19.03 12.65 -12.16
C SER A 28 -17.71 11.87 -12.14
N SER A 29 -17.43 11.08 -13.18
CA SER A 29 -16.18 10.30 -13.29
C SER A 29 -14.94 11.20 -13.27
N PHE A 30 -14.94 12.32 -14.01
CA PHE A 30 -13.84 13.27 -13.95
C PHE A 30 -13.70 13.91 -12.57
N GLY A 31 -14.81 14.27 -11.91
CA GLY A 31 -14.77 14.78 -10.53
C GLY A 31 -14.15 13.80 -9.53
N HIS A 32 -14.31 12.48 -9.72
CA HIS A 32 -13.65 11.48 -8.87
C HIS A 32 -12.15 11.34 -9.18
N LEU A 33 -11.75 11.58 -10.42
CA LEU A 33 -10.35 11.50 -10.85
C LEU A 33 -9.54 12.75 -10.51
N GLU A 34 -10.13 13.95 -10.59
CA GLU A 34 -9.44 15.22 -10.35
C GLU A 34 -8.75 15.27 -8.97
N GLY A 35 -9.37 14.69 -7.95
CA GLY A 35 -8.81 14.66 -6.59
C GLY A 35 -7.59 13.76 -6.41
N ILE A 36 -7.37 12.79 -7.31
CA ILE A 36 -6.28 11.82 -7.19
C ILE A 36 -5.25 11.92 -8.31
N GLN A 37 -5.61 12.45 -9.49
CA GLN A 37 -4.73 12.37 -10.67
C GLN A 37 -3.42 13.13 -10.46
N GLN A 38 -3.51 14.38 -9.98
CA GLN A 38 -2.35 15.27 -9.94
C GLN A 38 -1.40 14.86 -8.82
N PRO A 39 -1.87 14.58 -7.58
CA PRO A 39 -0.99 14.06 -6.53
C PRO A 39 -0.29 12.76 -6.94
N LEU A 40 -0.99 11.85 -7.63
CA LEU A 40 -0.40 10.59 -8.08
C LEU A 40 0.68 10.82 -9.15
N ILE A 41 0.43 11.75 -10.09
CA ILE A 41 1.41 12.15 -11.13
C ILE A 41 2.65 12.79 -10.49
N ASP A 42 2.44 13.71 -9.55
CA ASP A 42 3.51 14.43 -8.86
C ASP A 42 4.40 13.49 -8.04
N GLU A 43 3.83 12.40 -7.50
CA GLU A 43 4.53 11.42 -6.67
C GLU A 43 4.74 10.05 -7.35
N LEU A 44 4.73 9.97 -8.69
CA LEU A 44 4.88 8.69 -9.41
C LEU A 44 6.11 7.90 -9.01
N ALA A 45 7.24 8.57 -8.74
CA ALA A 45 8.47 7.92 -8.32
C ALA A 45 8.35 7.28 -6.93
N GLU A 46 7.64 7.93 -6.00
CA GLU A 46 7.40 7.37 -4.67
C GLU A 46 6.40 6.22 -4.74
N LEU A 47 5.36 6.32 -5.58
CA LEU A 47 4.44 5.23 -5.83
C LEU A 47 5.17 3.98 -6.35
N ASP A 48 6.01 4.13 -7.37
CA ASP A 48 6.82 3.03 -7.92
C ASP A 48 7.75 2.44 -6.86
N HIS A 49 8.39 3.31 -6.06
CA HIS A 49 9.24 2.89 -4.96
C HIS A 49 8.51 2.05 -3.92
N VAL A 50 7.33 2.50 -3.48
CA VAL A 50 6.49 1.79 -2.51
C VAL A 50 6.04 0.47 -3.10
N LEU A 51 5.48 0.47 -4.32
CA LEU A 51 5.00 -0.74 -4.99
C LEU A 51 6.13 -1.77 -5.21
N GLY A 52 7.34 -1.31 -5.50
CA GLY A 52 8.51 -2.17 -5.64
C GLY A 52 8.94 -2.83 -4.32
N LYS A 53 8.83 -2.12 -3.19
CA LYS A 53 9.22 -2.63 -1.87
C LYS A 53 8.13 -3.46 -1.18
N LEU A 54 6.88 -3.21 -1.52
CA LEU A 54 5.71 -3.74 -0.83
C LEU A 54 5.72 -5.28 -0.73
N PRO A 55 6.02 -6.06 -1.80
CA PRO A 55 6.00 -7.53 -1.73
C PRO A 55 7.02 -8.09 -0.72
N ASP A 56 8.22 -7.52 -0.68
CA ASP A 56 9.27 -7.99 0.22
C ASP A 56 8.97 -7.60 1.67
N ALA A 57 8.42 -6.41 1.91
CA ALA A 57 7.94 -6.02 3.23
C ALA A 57 6.87 -6.99 3.75
N TYR A 58 5.88 -7.35 2.92
CA TYR A 58 4.86 -8.34 3.28
C TYR A 58 5.43 -9.73 3.55
N ARG A 59 6.43 -10.18 2.79
CA ARG A 59 7.14 -11.45 3.05
C ARG A 59 7.83 -11.43 4.41
N ILE A 60 8.50 -10.33 4.76
CA ILE A 60 9.16 -10.17 6.06
C ILE A 60 8.12 -10.21 7.17
N ILE A 61 7.03 -9.46 7.05
CA ILE A 61 5.95 -9.43 8.05
C ILE A 61 5.35 -10.83 8.21
N GLY A 62 5.01 -11.53 7.12
CA GLY A 62 4.45 -12.88 7.20
C GLY A 62 5.38 -13.91 7.84
N ARG A 63 6.71 -13.78 7.63
CA ARG A 63 7.70 -14.66 8.27
C ARG A 63 7.93 -14.32 9.74
N ALA A 64 7.99 -13.03 10.06
CA ALA A 64 8.30 -12.56 11.40
C ALA A 64 7.07 -12.59 12.32
N GLY A 65 5.87 -12.33 11.82
CA GLY A 65 4.62 -12.27 12.58
C GLY A 65 3.75 -13.51 12.52
N GLY A 66 3.94 -14.37 11.52
CA GLY A 66 2.93 -15.35 11.18
C GLY A 66 1.63 -14.68 10.69
N ILE A 67 0.54 -15.43 10.68
CA ILE A 67 -0.78 -14.98 10.16
C ILE A 67 -1.58 -14.20 11.23
N TYR A 68 -1.05 -14.11 12.45
CA TYR A 68 -1.72 -13.49 13.59
C TYR A 68 -1.42 -11.99 13.57
N GLY A 69 -2.23 -11.22 12.84
CA GLY A 69 -1.99 -9.80 12.53
C GLY A 69 -1.86 -8.86 13.75
N ASP A 70 -2.12 -9.34 14.96
CA ASP A 70 -2.15 -8.58 16.22
C ASP A 70 -1.22 -9.13 17.33
N PHE A 71 -0.60 -10.31 17.18
CA PHE A 71 0.31 -10.86 18.19
C PHE A 71 1.36 -11.84 17.64
N PHE A 72 2.53 -11.85 18.26
CA PHE A 72 3.62 -12.77 17.93
C PHE A 72 3.60 -14.00 18.84
N ASN A 73 3.33 -15.18 18.30
CA ASN A 73 3.33 -16.46 19.04
C ASN A 73 4.74 -17.07 19.13
N PHE A 74 5.67 -16.39 19.78
CA PHE A 74 7.02 -16.95 20.03
C PHE A 74 7.30 -17.15 21.50
N TYR A 75 8.02 -18.23 21.78
CA TYR A 75 8.60 -18.47 23.09
C TYR A 75 10.08 -18.09 23.03
N LEU A 76 10.46 -17.08 23.81
CA LEU A 76 11.82 -16.55 23.81
C LEU A 76 12.66 -17.30 24.84
N CYS A 77 13.66 -18.04 24.37
CA CYS A 77 14.62 -18.71 25.24
C CYS A 77 15.68 -17.76 25.82
N ASP A 78 15.99 -16.70 25.08
CA ASP A 78 17.02 -15.73 25.43
C ASP A 78 16.66 -14.37 24.84
N ILE A 79 16.96 -13.29 25.57
CA ILE A 79 16.86 -11.92 25.09
C ILE A 79 18.15 -11.20 25.44
N SER A 80 18.83 -10.69 24.42
CA SER A 80 20.07 -9.92 24.57
C SER A 80 19.99 -8.64 23.73
N LEU A 81 20.38 -7.52 24.31
CA LEU A 81 20.40 -6.19 23.67
C LEU A 81 21.83 -5.80 23.33
N LYS A 82 22.06 -5.36 22.09
CA LYS A 82 23.34 -4.79 21.67
C LYS A 82 23.19 -3.27 21.58
N VAL A 83 23.91 -2.55 22.44
CA VAL A 83 23.81 -1.10 22.59
C VAL A 83 25.17 -0.44 22.39
N ASN A 84 25.17 0.76 21.83
CA ASN A 84 26.38 1.56 21.74
C ASN A 84 26.84 2.00 23.14
N GLY A 85 28.14 2.19 23.33
CA GLY A 85 28.68 2.76 24.56
C GLY A 85 28.17 4.19 24.78
N LEU A 86 28.08 4.63 26.05
CA LEU A 86 27.60 5.98 26.41
C LEU A 86 28.49 7.12 25.87
N GLN A 87 29.72 6.82 25.47
CA GLN A 87 30.68 7.78 24.93
C GLN A 87 30.75 7.63 23.40
N PRO A 88 30.83 8.72 22.62
CA PRO A 88 31.10 8.65 21.19
C PRO A 88 32.37 7.84 20.90
N GLY A 89 32.29 6.83 20.05
CA GLY A 89 33.40 5.92 19.75
C GLY A 89 33.67 4.82 20.80
N GLY A 90 32.86 4.74 21.86
CA GLY A 90 32.98 3.69 22.88
C GLY A 90 32.61 2.29 22.35
N PRO A 91 33.05 1.23 23.05
CA PRO A 91 32.81 -0.14 22.60
C PRO A 91 31.32 -0.49 22.65
N VAL A 92 30.85 -1.21 21.64
CA VAL A 92 29.49 -1.77 21.61
C VAL A 92 29.37 -2.80 22.73
N ARG A 93 28.35 -2.67 23.57
CA ARG A 93 28.06 -3.57 24.69
C ARG A 93 26.89 -4.48 24.36
N THR A 94 27.00 -5.74 24.75
CA THR A 94 25.86 -6.67 24.71
C THR A 94 25.40 -6.91 26.13
N VAL A 95 24.14 -6.59 26.42
CA VAL A 95 23.48 -6.75 27.72
C VAL A 95 22.48 -7.88 27.60
N LYS A 96 22.67 -8.94 28.39
CA LYS A 96 21.72 -10.05 28.46
C LYS A 96 20.57 -9.68 29.40
N LEU A 97 19.34 -9.66 28.91
CA LEU A 97 18.15 -9.32 29.69
C LEU A 97 17.52 -10.54 30.35
N PHE A 98 17.39 -11.64 29.60
CA PHE A 98 16.75 -12.87 30.07
C PHE A 98 17.37 -14.07 29.38
N GLY A 99 17.36 -15.22 30.06
CA GLY A 99 17.72 -16.50 29.47
C GLY A 99 17.20 -17.66 30.31
N GLN A 100 16.54 -18.63 29.68
CA GLN A 100 16.01 -19.81 30.34
C GLN A 100 16.97 -21.01 30.17
N PRO A 101 17.61 -21.51 31.24
CA PRO A 101 18.62 -22.56 31.12
C PRO A 101 18.04 -23.99 31.04
N THR A 102 16.74 -24.17 31.31
CA THR A 102 16.10 -25.49 31.45
C THR A 102 14.79 -25.59 30.66
N GLY A 103 14.15 -26.77 30.66
CA GLY A 103 12.87 -27.00 29.99
C GLY A 103 13.01 -26.90 28.47
N ARG A 104 12.14 -26.11 27.83
CA ARG A 104 12.06 -25.97 26.36
C ARG A 104 13.35 -25.42 25.71
N CYS A 105 14.20 -24.78 26.50
CA CYS A 105 15.41 -24.10 26.03
C CYS A 105 16.71 -24.82 26.43
N THR A 106 16.60 -26.04 26.98
CA THR A 106 17.77 -26.86 27.33
C THR A 106 18.59 -27.16 26.07
N PRO A 107 19.89 -26.81 26.02
CA PRO A 107 20.76 -27.13 24.89
C PRO A 107 20.81 -28.65 24.64
N GLN A 108 20.83 -29.04 23.35
CA GLN A 108 21.07 -30.42 22.90
C GLN A 108 22.54 -30.60 22.53
#